data_AF-A0A9W3CPY4-F1
#
_entry.id   AF-A0A9W3CPY4-F1
#
_cell.length_a   1.000
_cell.length_b   1.000
_cell.length_c   1.000
_cell.angle_alpha   90.00
_cell.angle_beta   90.00
_cell.angle_gamma   90.00
#
_symmetry.space_group_name_H-M   'P 1'
#
loop_
_entity.id
_entity.type
_entity.pdbx_description
1 polymer ?
#
loop_
_entity_poly.entity_id
_entity_poly.type
_entity_poly.pdbx_seq_one_letter_code
_entity_poly.pdbx_strand_id
1 'polypeptide(L)'
;MGLWSESSPLSNARRNSDSDSVTMPTSFMTGSIVGKRFYKKVTTRDADDGNGWTVMLDYRTLITPSKRPLKLPSLALAKAIAADWEYQLAEGIRPFTMPLMKLACTALERVPLTRPKIIEHN
;
A
#
# COMPACT_ATOMS: atom_id res chain seq x y z
N MET A 1 48.96 -8.41 -27.74
CA MET A 1 48.77 -8.23 -26.27
C MET A 1 47.49 -7.46 -26.07
N GLY A 2 46.44 -8.16 -25.65
CA GLY A 2 45.11 -7.59 -25.47
C GLY A 2 44.96 -6.93 -24.10
N LEU A 3 44.26 -5.80 -24.08
CA LEU A 3 43.63 -5.23 -22.90
C LEU A 3 42.20 -4.85 -23.32
N TRP A 4 41.30 -5.84 -23.23
CA TRP A 4 39.87 -5.62 -23.22
C TRP A 4 39.52 -5.21 -21.79
N SER A 5 39.17 -3.93 -21.58
CA SER A 5 38.62 -3.48 -20.30
C SER A 5 37.11 -3.64 -20.37
N GLU A 6 36.63 -4.69 -19.70
CA GLU A 6 35.24 -5.10 -19.51
C GLU A 6 34.34 -3.89 -19.19
N SER A 7 33.49 -3.52 -20.14
CA SER A 7 32.44 -2.52 -19.92
C SER A 7 31.29 -3.21 -19.19
N SER A 8 31.11 -2.89 -17.91
CA SER A 8 30.01 -3.39 -17.08
C SER A 8 28.65 -2.98 -17.68
N PRO A 9 27.72 -3.91 -17.97
CA PRO A 9 26.36 -3.54 -18.29
C PRO A 9 25.64 -3.22 -16.98
N LEU A 10 25.40 -1.92 -16.72
CA LEU A 10 24.41 -1.49 -15.73
C LEU A 10 23.05 -2.02 -16.22
N SER A 11 22.66 -3.16 -15.64
CA SER A 11 21.42 -3.85 -15.91
C SER A 11 20.25 -2.91 -15.64
N ASN A 12 19.57 -2.56 -16.72
CA ASN A 12 18.33 -1.82 -16.80
C ASN A 12 17.21 -2.55 -16.04
N ALA A 13 17.14 -2.43 -14.71
CA ALA A 13 16.05 -2.96 -13.90
C ALA A 13 14.87 -1.97 -13.92
N ARG A 14 14.24 -1.81 -15.08
CA ARG A 14 12.86 -1.28 -15.17
C ARG A 14 11.93 -2.35 -14.57
N ARG A 15 11.79 -2.33 -13.25
CA ARG A 15 10.83 -3.18 -12.52
C ARG A 15 9.43 -2.88 -13.04
N ASN A 16 8.81 -3.89 -13.62
CA ASN A 16 7.44 -3.88 -14.13
C ASN A 16 6.46 -3.84 -12.94
N SER A 17 6.37 -2.70 -12.24
CA SER A 17 5.73 -2.55 -10.93
C SER A 17 4.20 -2.49 -10.95
N ASP A 18 3.57 -2.37 -12.13
CA ASP A 18 2.13 -2.10 -12.22
C ASP A 18 1.26 -3.35 -11.98
N SER A 19 1.81 -4.56 -12.12
CA SER A 19 1.07 -5.81 -11.91
C SER A 19 1.12 -6.30 -10.45
N ASP A 20 2.18 -5.98 -9.71
CA ASP A 20 2.42 -6.44 -8.33
C ASP A 20 1.82 -5.52 -7.25
N SER A 21 1.16 -4.43 -7.64
CA SER A 21 0.60 -3.47 -6.69
C SER A 21 -0.87 -3.18 -6.98
N VAL A 22 -1.69 -3.12 -5.93
CA VAL A 22 -3.10 -2.71 -5.98
C VAL A 22 -3.19 -1.26 -5.51
N THR A 23 -3.45 -0.36 -6.45
CA THR A 23 -3.79 1.04 -6.15
C THR A 23 -5.26 1.16 -5.85
N MET A 24 -5.59 1.78 -4.73
CA MET A 24 -6.97 2.16 -4.45
C MET A 24 -7.41 3.33 -5.33
N PRO A 25 -8.59 3.26 -5.97
CA PRO A 25 -9.14 4.41 -6.65
C PRO A 25 -9.55 5.48 -5.63
N THR A 26 -9.47 6.75 -6.03
CA THR A 26 -9.87 7.89 -5.18
C THR A 26 -11.32 7.78 -4.67
N SER A 27 -12.19 7.12 -5.44
CA SER A 27 -13.58 6.79 -5.07
C SER A 27 -13.70 5.92 -3.81
N PHE A 28 -12.61 5.24 -3.41
CA PHE A 28 -12.55 4.54 -2.13
C PHE A 28 -12.74 5.51 -0.95
N MET A 29 -12.20 6.73 -1.05
CA MET A 29 -12.31 7.72 0.04
C MET A 29 -13.71 8.34 0.15
N THR A 30 -14.49 8.33 -0.92
CA THR A 30 -15.84 8.92 -0.99
C THR A 30 -16.96 7.94 -0.60
N GLY A 31 -16.65 6.67 -0.30
CA GLY A 31 -17.61 5.70 0.25
C GLY A 31 -18.52 5.02 -0.78
N SER A 32 -18.39 5.35 -2.06
CA SER A 32 -19.07 4.66 -3.16
C SER A 32 -18.55 3.23 -3.34
N ILE A 33 -19.41 2.30 -3.77
CA ILE A 33 -19.00 0.91 -4.07
C ILE A 33 -17.95 0.93 -5.20
N VAL A 34 -16.84 0.23 -4.98
CA VAL A 34 -15.69 0.18 -5.90
C VAL A 34 -15.60 -1.22 -6.52
N GLY A 35 -16.17 -1.39 -7.72
CA GLY A 35 -16.02 -2.60 -8.53
C GLY A 35 -16.37 -3.92 -7.82
N LYS A 36 -16.15 -5.05 -8.50
CA LYS A 36 -16.27 -6.39 -7.88
C LYS A 36 -14.98 -6.74 -7.13
N ARG A 37 -15.08 -7.62 -6.13
CA ARG A 37 -13.90 -8.18 -5.45
C ARG A 37 -13.02 -8.91 -6.48
N PHE A 38 -11.77 -8.45 -6.62
CA PHE A 38 -10.82 -8.97 -7.62
C PHE A 38 -9.72 -9.85 -7.01
N TYR A 39 -9.74 -10.06 -5.69
CA TYR A 39 -8.73 -10.82 -4.95
C TYR A 39 -9.37 -11.97 -4.17
N LYS A 40 -8.62 -13.05 -3.96
CA LYS A 40 -9.08 -14.23 -3.22
C LYS A 40 -8.60 -14.22 -1.78
N LYS A 41 -7.29 -14.07 -1.57
CA LYS A 41 -6.62 -14.13 -0.28
C LYS A 41 -6.14 -12.74 0.16
N VAL A 42 -6.14 -12.50 1.46
CA VAL A 42 -5.51 -11.33 2.06
C VAL A 42 -4.42 -11.82 3.00
N THR A 43 -3.24 -11.21 2.95
CA THR A 43 -2.12 -11.55 3.83
C THR A 43 -1.41 -10.30 4.31
N THR A 44 -0.65 -10.43 5.39
CA THR A 44 0.23 -9.38 5.90
C THR A 44 1.68 -9.82 5.74
N ARG A 45 2.56 -8.92 5.36
CA ARG A 45 4.01 -9.16 5.30
C ARG A 45 4.79 -7.99 5.87
N ASP A 46 6.06 -8.21 6.16
CA ASP A 46 7.00 -7.12 6.43
C ASP A 46 7.15 -6.23 5.19
N ALA A 47 7.27 -4.93 5.43
CA ALA A 47 7.58 -3.96 4.39
C ALA A 47 8.96 -4.24 3.79
N ASP A 48 9.16 -3.89 2.51
CA ASP A 48 10.42 -4.14 1.78
C ASP A 48 11.65 -3.48 2.43
N ASP A 49 11.44 -2.41 3.21
CA ASP A 49 12.49 -1.71 3.96
C ASP A 49 12.77 -2.31 5.35
N GLY A 50 12.11 -3.43 5.71
CA GLY A 50 12.25 -4.11 6.99
C GLY A 50 11.69 -3.35 8.18
N ASN A 51 11.06 -2.20 7.96
CA ASN A 51 10.61 -1.33 9.05
C ASN A 51 9.11 -1.10 8.97
N GLY A 52 8.33 -2.04 9.49
CA GLY A 52 6.87 -1.97 9.50
C GLY A 52 6.22 -3.03 8.62
N TRP A 53 4.91 -2.91 8.45
CA TRP A 53 4.07 -3.95 7.87
C TRP A 53 3.27 -3.43 6.68
N THR A 54 3.00 -4.32 5.73
CA THR A 54 2.11 -4.04 4.61
C THR A 54 1.08 -5.15 4.44
N VAL A 55 0.02 -4.85 3.70
CA VAL A 55 -1.08 -5.76 3.40
C VAL A 55 -0.98 -6.14 1.93
N MET A 56 -1.18 -7.41 1.64
CA MET A 56 -1.21 -7.95 0.29
C MET A 56 -2.57 -8.55 -0.02
N LEU A 57 -3.01 -8.34 -1.25
CA LEU A 57 -4.18 -8.98 -1.83
C LEU A 57 -3.68 -9.98 -2.87
N ASP A 58 -3.84 -11.26 -2.56
CA ASP A 58 -3.19 -12.39 -3.22
C ASP A 58 -1.66 -12.27 -3.21
N TYR A 59 -1.09 -11.78 -4.31
CA TYR A 59 0.35 -11.54 -4.48
C TYR A 59 0.65 -10.05 -4.67
N ARG A 60 -0.36 -9.19 -4.66
CA ARG A 60 -0.23 -7.76 -4.95
C ARG A 60 -0.17 -6.94 -3.67
N THR A 61 0.82 -6.09 -3.56
CA THR A 61 1.00 -5.19 -2.43
C THR A 61 0.01 -4.04 -2.51
N LEU A 62 -0.60 -3.72 -1.39
CA LEU A 62 -1.57 -2.64 -1.35
C LEU A 62 -0.88 -1.28 -1.25
N ILE A 63 -1.31 -0.33 -2.09
CA ILE A 63 -0.80 1.05 -2.09
C ILE A 63 -1.94 2.05 -1.87
N THR A 64 -1.60 3.20 -1.27
CA THR A 64 -2.59 4.25 -0.99
C THR A 64 -3.11 4.88 -2.28
N PRO A 65 -4.27 5.57 -2.26
CA PRO A 65 -4.77 6.30 -3.42
C PRO A 65 -3.77 7.31 -4.00
N SER A 66 -2.93 7.92 -3.15
CA SER A 66 -1.83 8.80 -3.58
C SER A 66 -0.57 8.06 -4.07
N LYS A 67 -0.69 6.76 -4.41
CA LYS A 67 0.40 5.88 -4.88
C LYS A 67 1.58 5.77 -3.91
N ARG A 68 1.33 5.91 -2.59
CA ARG A 68 2.36 5.71 -1.56
C ARG A 68 2.33 4.26 -1.04
N PRO A 69 3.47 3.69 -0.64
CA PRO A 69 3.48 2.40 0.04
C PRO A 69 2.63 2.44 1.32
N LEU A 70 1.72 1.50 1.49
CA LEU A 70 0.98 1.36 2.74
C LEU A 70 1.88 0.69 3.78
N LYS A 71 2.55 1.51 4.58
CA LYS A 71 3.45 1.08 5.65
C LYS A 71 2.84 1.35 7.01
N LEU A 72 2.56 0.26 7.73
CA LEU A 72 1.88 0.27 9.03
C LEU A 72 2.89 0.04 10.16
N PRO A 73 2.75 0.71 11.31
CA PRO A 73 3.70 0.61 12.41
C PRO A 73 3.64 -0.72 13.17
N SER A 74 2.54 -1.48 13.09
CA SER A 74 2.36 -2.71 13.86
C SER A 74 1.67 -3.82 13.07
N LEU A 75 2.02 -5.07 13.38
CA LEU A 75 1.39 -6.27 12.82
C LEU A 75 -0.10 -6.34 13.15
N ALA A 76 -0.48 -5.93 14.38
CA ALA A 76 -1.87 -5.93 14.81
C ALA A 76 -2.73 -5.02 13.92
N LEU A 77 -2.23 -3.83 13.58
CA LEU A 77 -2.94 -2.92 12.68
C LEU A 77 -3.00 -3.50 11.25
N ALA A 78 -1.92 -4.10 10.77
CA ALA A 78 -1.90 -4.76 9.46
C ALA A 78 -2.92 -5.91 9.39
N LYS A 79 -3.03 -6.73 10.43
CA LYS A 79 -4.02 -7.81 10.53
C LYS A 79 -5.45 -7.28 10.59
N ALA A 80 -5.69 -6.21 11.33
CA ALA A 80 -7.02 -5.60 11.41
C ALA A 80 -7.44 -5.02 10.06
N ILE A 81 -6.52 -4.37 9.34
CA ILE A 81 -6.77 -3.90 7.97
C ILE A 81 -6.97 -5.08 7.01
N ALA A 82 -6.21 -6.17 7.16
CA ALA A 82 -6.42 -7.37 6.38
C ALA A 82 -7.83 -7.96 6.60
N ALA A 83 -8.33 -7.95 7.84
CA ALA A 83 -9.69 -8.38 8.16
C ALA A 83 -10.76 -7.50 7.48
N ASP A 84 -10.57 -6.18 7.42
CA ASP A 84 -11.46 -5.26 6.67
C ASP A 84 -11.55 -5.65 5.17
N TRP A 85 -10.43 -6.13 4.59
CA TRP A 85 -10.40 -6.64 3.21
C TRP A 85 -11.02 -8.04 3.09
N GLU A 86 -10.82 -8.92 4.05
CA GLU A 86 -11.43 -10.25 4.03
C GLU A 86 -12.96 -10.19 4.08
N TYR A 87 -13.51 -9.22 4.81
CA TYR A 87 -14.95 -9.00 5.00
C TYR A 87 -15.68 -8.49 3.75
N GLN A 88 -14.97 -8.11 2.69
CA GLN A 88 -15.60 -7.59 1.48
C GLN A 88 -16.39 -8.66 0.71
N LEU A 89 -17.57 -8.27 0.23
CA LEU A 89 -18.47 -9.13 -0.52
C LEU A 89 -18.04 -9.27 -1.98
N ALA A 90 -18.41 -10.38 -2.61
CA ALA A 90 -18.10 -10.64 -4.01
C ALA A 90 -18.77 -9.64 -4.97
N GLU A 91 -19.96 -9.16 -4.60
CA GLU A 91 -20.74 -8.15 -5.34
C GLU A 91 -20.05 -6.79 -5.44
N GLY A 92 -19.20 -6.45 -4.47
CA GLY A 92 -18.30 -5.31 -4.60
C GLY A 92 -17.60 -4.84 -3.33
N ILE A 93 -16.53 -4.07 -3.54
CA ILE A 93 -15.74 -3.50 -2.43
C ILE A 93 -16.48 -2.28 -1.90
N ARG A 94 -16.83 -2.29 -0.61
CA ARG A 94 -17.59 -1.24 0.07
C ARG A 94 -16.65 -0.48 1.00
N PRO A 95 -16.15 0.72 0.64
CA PRO A 95 -15.18 1.43 1.48
C PRO A 95 -15.74 1.84 2.85
N PHE A 96 -17.06 1.96 2.99
CA PHE A 96 -17.71 2.22 4.28
C PHE A 96 -17.48 1.11 5.31
N THR A 97 -17.26 -0.14 4.86
CA THR A 97 -16.95 -1.27 5.74
C THR A 97 -15.45 -1.40 6.03
N MET A 98 -14.64 -0.42 5.62
CA MET A 98 -13.17 -0.41 5.77
C MET A 98 -12.64 0.82 6.53
N PRO A 99 -13.12 1.06 7.76
CA PRO A 99 -12.77 2.26 8.50
C PRO A 99 -11.27 2.32 8.86
N LEU A 100 -10.65 1.20 9.22
CA LEU A 100 -9.24 1.17 9.63
C LEU A 100 -8.32 1.46 8.45
N MET A 101 -8.66 0.91 7.29
CA MET A 101 -7.94 1.22 6.06
C MET A 101 -8.01 2.71 5.72
N LYS A 102 -9.21 3.31 5.75
CA LYS A 102 -9.41 4.73 5.44
C LYS A 102 -8.62 5.64 6.39
N LEU A 103 -8.61 5.31 7.68
CA LEU A 103 -7.82 6.01 8.69
C LEU A 103 -6.31 5.89 8.42
N ALA A 104 -5.83 4.68 8.10
CA ALA A 104 -4.42 4.45 7.80
C ALA A 104 -3.94 5.25 6.57
N CYS A 105 -4.71 5.23 5.47
CA CYS A 105 -4.42 6.05 4.29
C CYS A 105 -4.38 7.54 4.64
N THR A 106 -5.36 8.03 5.39
CA THR A 106 -5.44 9.44 5.81
C THR A 106 -4.24 9.82 6.68
N ALA A 107 -3.86 8.97 7.63
CA ALA A 107 -2.72 9.21 8.51
C ALA A 107 -1.40 9.27 7.73
N LEU A 108 -1.17 8.32 6.81
CA LEU A 108 0.05 8.28 6.00
C LEU A 108 0.15 9.45 5.01
N GLU A 109 -0.98 9.96 4.52
CA GLU A 109 -0.98 11.04 3.54
C GLU A 109 -0.91 12.43 4.21
N ARG A 110 -1.66 12.65 5.30
CA ARG A 110 -1.75 13.97 5.95
C ARG A 110 -0.67 14.23 7.00
N VAL A 111 -0.31 13.24 7.81
CA VAL A 111 0.58 13.47 8.96
C VAL A 111 1.99 13.94 8.56
N PRO A 112 2.61 13.46 7.47
CA PRO A 112 3.92 13.98 7.05
C PRO A 112 3.92 15.47 6.70
N LEU A 113 2.79 16.01 6.23
CA LEU A 113 2.66 17.42 5.84
C LEU A 113 2.39 18.35 7.03
N THR A 114 1.83 17.81 8.12
CA THR A 114 1.39 18.61 9.28
C THR A 114 2.38 18.60 10.45
N ARG A 115 3.29 17.60 10.52
CA ARG A 115 4.24 17.46 11.64
C ARG A 115 5.15 18.68 11.90
N PRO A 116 5.77 19.34 10.92
CA PRO A 116 6.64 20.49 11.22
C PRO A 116 5.86 21.72 11.74
N LYS A 117 4.59 21.89 11.34
CA LYS A 117 3.77 23.05 11.72
C LYS A 117 3.29 23.06 13.18
N ILE A 118 3.31 21.93 13.88
CA ILE A 118 2.82 21.82 15.26
C ILE A 118 3.94 22.05 16.29
N ILE A 119 5.20 21.90 15.87
CA ILE A 119 6.36 21.93 16.78
C ILE A 119 6.89 23.37 16.96
N GLU A 120 6.49 24.32 16.11
CA GLU A 120 6.94 25.73 16.15
C GLU A 120 6.11 26.65 17.05
N HIS A 121 5.20 26.11 17.89
CA HIS A 121 4.44 26.92 18.86
C HIS A 121 4.68 26.39 20.29
N ASN A 122 5.87 26.65 20.81
CA ASN A 122 6.26 26.63 22.22
C ASN A 122 7.39 27.63 22.43
#